data_AF-A0A7Y3I6Y1-F1
#
_entry.id   AF-A0A7Y3I6Y1-F1
#
_cell.length_a   1.000
_cell.length_b   1.000
_cell.length_c   1.000
_cell.angle_alpha   90.00
_cell.angle_beta   90.00
_cell.angle_gamma   90.00
#
_symmetry.space_group_name_H-M   'P 1'
#
loop_
_entity.id
_entity.type
_entity.pdbx_description
1 polymer ?
#
loop_
_entity_poly.entity_id
_entity_poly.type
_entity_poly.pdbx_seq_one_letter_code
_entity_poly.pdbx_strand_id
1 'polypeptide(L)' 'MTIQRTYSGAPWEARVGYCRALRAGPHVWVTGTVSVTPQGSIHAPGDPYQQALRCFRIIEDALEEVDARISDVVRTR' A
#
# COMPACT_ATOMS: atom_id res chain seq x y z
N MET A 1 21.23 10.34 0.61
CA MET A 1 20.27 9.34 1.13
C MET A 1 19.41 8.88 -0.03
N THR A 2 19.48 7.61 -0.40
CA THR A 2 18.69 7.08 -1.53
C THR A 2 17.28 6.76 -1.06
N ILE A 3 16.27 7.27 -1.76
CA ILE A 3 14.86 6.95 -1.50
C ILE A 3 14.46 5.81 -2.44
N GLN A 4 13.98 4.69 -1.88
CA GLN A 4 13.37 3.60 -2.64
C GLN A 4 11.85 3.77 -2.63
N ARG A 5 11.20 3.62 -3.78
CA ARG A 5 9.74 3.74 -3.94
C ARG A 5 9.20 2.47 -4.57
N THR A 6 8.03 2.05 -4.12
CA THR A 6 7.23 0.95 -4.71
C THR A 6 5.89 1.50 -5.22
N TYR A 7 5.35 0.85 -6.24
CA TYR A 7 4.09 1.20 -6.88
C TYR A 7 3.25 -0.07 -7.03
N SER A 8 1.98 -0.01 -6.64
CA SER A 8 1.05 -1.14 -6.83
C SER A 8 0.54 -1.26 -8.26
N GLY A 9 0.80 -0.25 -9.10
CA GLY A 9 0.28 -0.15 -10.46
C GLY A 9 -1.17 0.33 -10.51
N ALA A 10 -1.76 0.69 -9.37
CA ALA A 10 -3.11 1.23 -9.33
C ALA A 10 -3.17 2.55 -10.14
N PRO A 11 -4.21 2.76 -10.99
CA PRO A 11 -4.29 3.93 -11.87
C PRO A 11 -4.18 5.28 -11.15
N TRP A 12 -4.58 5.31 -9.88
CA TRP A 12 -4.55 6.49 -9.02
C TRP A 12 -3.12 6.97 -8.72
N GLU A 13 -2.14 6.07 -8.65
CA GLU A 13 -0.74 6.42 -8.35
C GLU A 13 -0.20 7.37 -9.42
N ALA A 14 -0.45 7.05 -10.69
CA ALA A 14 -0.09 7.91 -11.82
C ALA A 14 -0.93 9.19 -11.91
N ARG A 15 -2.23 9.13 -11.58
CA ARG A 15 -3.15 10.28 -11.69
C ARG A 15 -2.97 11.32 -10.58
N VAL A 16 -2.67 10.87 -9.36
CA VAL A 16 -2.59 11.72 -8.16
C VAL A 16 -1.14 12.03 -7.79
N GLY A 17 -0.17 11.27 -8.31
CA GLY A 17 1.26 11.54 -8.12
C GLY A 17 1.80 11.02 -6.78
N TYR A 18 1.42 9.79 -6.40
CA TYR A 18 1.94 9.13 -5.20
C TYR A 18 2.52 7.75 -5.49
N CYS A 19 3.33 7.23 -4.57
CA CYS A 19 3.84 5.86 -4.57
C CYS A 19 3.20 5.06 -3.43
N ARG A 20 3.11 3.74 -3.57
CA ARG A 20 2.43 2.86 -2.61
C ARG A 20 3.11 2.90 -1.24
N ALA A 21 4.42 2.75 -1.25
CA ALA A 21 5.29 2.93 -0.11
C ALA A 21 6.64 3.49 -0.55
N LEU A 22 7.35 4.10 0.41
CA LEU A 22 8.74 4.51 0.21
C LEU A 22 9.56 4.25 1.46
N ARG A 23 10.83 3.92 1.25
CA ARG A 23 11.84 3.80 2.31
C ARG A 23 12.79 4.99 2.24
N ALA A 24 12.92 5.68 3.38
CA ALA A 24 13.83 6.80 3.58
C ALA A 24 14.66 6.55 4.84
N GLY A 25 15.84 5.95 4.67
CA GLY A 25 16.65 5.48 5.80
C GLY A 25 15.94 4.37 6.57
N PRO A 26 15.79 4.49 7.90
CA PRO A 26 15.14 3.45 8.72
C PRO A 26 13.61 3.53 8.71
N HIS A 27 13.01 4.53 8.06
CA HIS A 27 11.56 4.73 8.06
C HIS A 27 10.94 4.28 6.74
N VAL A 28 9.81 3.58 6.84
CA VAL A 28 8.94 3.25 5.72
C VAL A 28 7.64 4.01 5.88
N TRP A 29 7.21 4.67 4.81
CA TRP A 29 5.96 5.42 4.76
C TRP A 29 5.04 4.75 3.76
N VAL A 30 3.90 4.26 4.23
CA VAL A 30 2.84 3.67 3.39
C VAL A 30 1.72 4.68 3.23
N THR A 31 1.25 4.87 2.00
CA THR A 31 0.11 5.74 1.72
C THR A 31 -1.20 5.14 2.19
N GLY A 32 -2.26 5.96 2.28
CA GLY A 32 -3.61 5.48 2.56
C GLY A 32 -4.01 4.40 1.56
N THR A 33 -4.50 3.27 2.07
CA THR A 33 -4.81 2.10 1.24
C THR A 33 -6.31 1.83 1.26
N VAL A 34 -6.88 1.76 0.06
CA VAL A 34 -8.29 1.44 -0.19
C VAL A 34 -8.38 0.11 -0.94
N SER A 35 -9.52 -0.55 -0.80
CA SER A 35 -9.77 -1.89 -1.32
C SER A 35 -10.07 -1.87 -2.82
N VAL A 36 -9.04 -1.63 -3.64
CA VAL A 36 -9.15 -1.62 -5.11
C VAL A 36 -8.64 -2.91 -5.73
N THR A 37 -9.28 -3.31 -6.82
CA THR A 37 -8.79 -4.35 -7.73
C THR A 37 -7.60 -3.80 -8.56
N PRO A 38 -6.79 -4.66 -9.20
CA PRO A 38 -5.75 -4.19 -10.12
C PRO A 38 -6.28 -3.30 -11.25
N GLN A 39 -7.54 -3.47 -11.64
CA GLN A 39 -8.24 -2.68 -12.65
C GLN A 39 -8.77 -1.34 -12.10
N GLY A 40 -8.61 -1.07 -10.81
CA GLY A 40 -9.06 0.15 -10.15
C GLY A 40 -10.54 0.16 -9.75
N SER A 41 -11.27 -0.95 -9.86
CA SER A 41 -12.65 -1.05 -9.34
C SER A 41 -12.65 -1.36 -7.84
N ILE A 42 -13.79 -1.16 -7.17
CA ILE A 42 -13.97 -1.53 -5.76
C ILE A 42 -13.92 -3.06 -5.63
N HIS A 43 -13.06 -3.56 -4.75
CA HIS A 43 -13.03 -4.97 -4.35
C HIS A 43 -14.16 -5.28 -3.37
N ALA A 44 -14.88 -6.38 -3.56
CA ALA A 44 -15.95 -6.87 -2.70
C ALA A 44 -16.97 -5.78 -2.26
N PRO A 45 -17.77 -5.22 -3.18
CA PRO A 45 -18.75 -4.19 -2.85
C PRO A 45 -19.76 -4.67 -1.80
N GLY A 46 -19.95 -3.88 -0.74
CA GLY A 46 -20.86 -4.22 0.36
C GLY A 46 -20.27 -5.14 1.44
N ASP A 47 -19.02 -5.60 1.29
CA ASP A 47 -18.34 -6.46 2.26
C ASP A 47 -17.13 -5.74 2.88
N PRO A 48 -17.31 -5.05 4.02
CA PRO A 48 -16.21 -4.31 4.66
C PRO A 48 -15.09 -5.22 5.17
N TYR A 49 -15.38 -6.48 5.49
CA TYR A 49 -14.37 -7.41 5.97
C TYR A 49 -13.41 -7.82 4.84
N GLN A 50 -13.94 -8.19 3.69
CA GLN A 50 -13.12 -8.52 2.52
C GLN A 50 -12.35 -7.29 2.00
N GLN A 51 -12.96 -6.10 2.10
CA GLN A 51 -12.28 -4.85 1.79
C GLN A 51 -11.08 -4.60 2.71
N ALA A 52 -11.24 -4.78 4.02
CA ALA A 52 -10.15 -4.63 4.98
C ALA A 52 -9.01 -5.63 4.69
N LEU A 53 -9.33 -6.92 4.46
CA LEU A 53 -8.34 -7.93 4.10
C LEU A 53 -7.58 -7.57 2.81
N ARG A 54 -8.27 -7.00 1.83
CA ARG A 54 -7.62 -6.52 0.59
C ARG A 54 -6.65 -5.38 0.88
N CYS A 55 -7.02 -4.42 1.74
CA CYS A 55 -6.12 -3.34 2.13
C CYS A 55 -4.86 -3.88 2.82
N PHE A 56 -5.01 -4.83 3.76
CA PHE A 56 -3.85 -5.41 4.45
C PHE A 56 -2.89 -6.13 3.51
N ARG A 57 -3.42 -6.89 2.54
CA ARG A 57 -2.59 -7.55 1.51
C ARG A 57 -1.81 -6.55 0.65
N ILE A 58 -2.46 -5.48 0.19
CA ILE A 58 -1.79 -4.42 -0.58
C ILE A 58 -0.68 -3.76 0.24
N ILE A 59 -0.89 -3.56 1.55
CA ILE A 59 0.12 -2.99 2.45
C ILE A 59 1.28 -3.96 2.64
N GLU A 60 0.99 -5.24 2.87
CA GLU A 60 2.00 -6.30 3.04
C GLU A 60 2.89 -6.42 1.81
N ASP A 61 2.30 -6.55 0.61
CA ASP A 61 3.04 -6.61 -0.66
C ASP A 61 4.00 -5.41 -0.82
N ALA A 62 3.53 -4.20 -0.49
CA ALA A 62 4.33 -2.99 -0.61
C ALA A 62 5.44 -2.87 0.43
N LEU A 63 5.25 -3.42 1.64
CA LEU A 63 6.30 -3.47 2.66
C LEU A 63 7.42 -4.41 2.23
N GLU A 64 7.08 -5.58 1.68
CA GLU A 64 8.04 -6.57 1.20
C GLU A 64 8.93 -6.00 0.08
N GLU A 65 8.36 -5.21 -0.84
CA GLU A 65 9.10 -4.54 -1.90
C GLU A 65 10.16 -3.53 -1.41
N VAL A 66 10.08 -3.11 -0.13
CA VAL A 66 11.06 -2.21 0.51
C VAL A 66 11.80 -2.85 1.68
N ASP A 67 11.87 -4.18 1.69
CA ASP A 67 12.55 -4.99 2.71
C ASP A 67 12.05 -4.67 4.14
N ALA A 68 10.72 -4.64 4.27
CA ALA A 68 9.99 -4.49 5.53
C ALA A 68 8.85 -5.50 5.61
N ARG A 69 8.27 -5.67 6.79
CA ARG A 69 7.20 -6.65 7.05
C ARG A 69 6.09 -6.03 7.86
N ILE A 70 4.91 -6.66 7.86
CA ILE A 70 3.79 -6.23 8.71
C ILE A 70 4.16 -6.21 10.19
N SER A 71 5.08 -7.08 10.64
CA SER A 71 5.61 -7.12 12.00
C SER A 71 6.43 -5.89 12.39
N ASP A 72 6.90 -5.12 11.40
CA ASP A 72 7.70 -3.90 11.63
C ASP A 72 6.80 -2.66 11.78
N VAL A 73 5.48 -2.81 11.62
CA VAL A 73 4.51 -1.71 11.72
C VAL A 73 4.33 -1.30 13.17
N VAL A 74 4.79 -0.09 13.49
CA VAL A 74 4.68 0.48 14.84
C VAL A 74 3.49 1.43 15.01
N ARG A 75 2.83 1.83 13.91
CA ARG A 75 1.71 2.80 13.93
C ARG A 75 0.83 2.66 12.69
N THR A 76 -0.48 2.80 12.88
CA THR A 76 -1.52 2.90 11.83
C THR A 76 -2.37 4.18 11.98
N ARG A 77 -3.23 4.49 11.01
CA ARG A 77 -4.20 5.61 11.02
C ARG A 77 -5.51 5.18 10.38
#